data_AF-A0A967EN48-F1
#
_entry.id   AF-A0A967EN48-F1
#
_cell.length_a   1.000
_cell.length_b   1.000
_cell.length_c   1.000
_cell.angle_alpha   90.00
_cell.angle_beta   90.00
_cell.angle_gamma   90.00
#
_symmetry.space_group_name_H-M   'P 1'
#
loop_
_entity.id
_entity.type
_entity.pdbx_description
1 polymer ?
#
loop_
_entity_poly.entity_id
_entity_poly.type
_entity_poly.pdbx_seq_one_letter_code
_entity_poly.pdbx_strand_id
1 'polypeptide(L)'
;MKVTKIIPMTICVLLLINCVSITSIPLSGPKYYPPTENVAVFEDENDIDKPYEKISIITAETGDGMFVGDSEMMYKLITKAKEIGADAIIFEEQLRSSGYMSDAKSIRVTAIKFKE
;
A
#
# COMPACT_ATOMS: atom_id res chain seq x y z
N MET A 1 -5.72 42.73 -22.27
CA MET A 1 -4.96 41.62 -21.64
C MET A 1 -5.81 40.36 -21.65
N LYS A 2 -5.43 39.35 -22.44
CA LYS A 2 -6.14 38.05 -22.53
C LYS A 2 -5.48 37.06 -21.56
N VAL A 3 -6.02 36.96 -20.35
CA VAL A 3 -5.50 36.07 -19.29
C VAL A 3 -6.34 34.78 -19.13
N THR A 4 -7.32 34.56 -20.00
CA THR A 4 -8.41 33.60 -19.77
C THR A 4 -8.14 32.14 -20.19
N LYS A 5 -6.95 31.80 -20.70
CA LYS A 5 -6.64 30.41 -21.17
C LYS A 5 -5.50 29.69 -20.45
N ILE A 6 -4.80 30.34 -19.50
CA ILE A 6 -3.63 29.77 -18.80
C ILE A 6 -4.06 29.03 -17.51
N ILE A 7 -5.24 29.35 -16.98
CA ILE A 7 -5.77 28.79 -15.73
C ILE A 7 -6.07 27.28 -15.80
N PRO A 8 -6.70 26.70 -16.85
CA PRO A 8 -7.03 25.27 -16.85
C PRO A 8 -5.78 24.37 -16.98
N MET A 9 -4.71 24.86 -17.62
CA MET A 9 -3.48 24.08 -17.80
C MET A 9 -2.68 23.95 -16.50
N THR A 10 -2.76 24.94 -15.61
CA THR A 10 -2.03 24.94 -14.34
C THR A 10 -2.67 23.98 -13.33
N ILE A 11 -4.00 23.79 -13.38
CA ILE A 11 -4.74 22.89 -12.48
C ILE A 11 -4.44 21.40 -12.77
N CYS A 12 -4.21 21.02 -14.03
CA CYS A 12 -3.88 19.63 -14.38
C CYS A 12 -2.51 19.16 -13.85
N VAL A 13 -1.55 20.07 -13.68
CA VAL A 13 -0.20 19.72 -13.20
C VAL A 13 -0.18 19.46 -11.68
N LEU A 14 -1.08 20.08 -10.92
CA LEU A 14 -1.21 19.89 -9.47
C LEU A 14 -1.84 18.54 -9.07
N LEU A 15 -2.35 17.75 -10.00
CA LEU A 15 -2.90 16.41 -9.71
C LEU A 15 -1.83 15.30 -9.65
N LEU A 16 -0.57 15.60 -9.99
CA LEU A 16 0.50 14.60 -10.10
C LEU A 16 1.41 14.51 -8.87
N ILE A 17 1.15 15.28 -7.80
CA ILE A 17 2.06 15.43 -6.65
C ILE A 17 1.84 14.43 -5.50
N ASN A 18 1.08 13.34 -5.69
CA ASN A 18 0.84 12.36 -4.61
C ASN A 18 0.92 10.90 -5.08
N CYS A 19 2.04 10.53 -5.70
CA CYS A 19 2.28 9.17 -6.16
C CYS A 19 2.75 8.26 -5.01
N VAL A 20 1.85 7.40 -4.53
CA VAL A 20 2.22 6.20 -3.77
C VAL A 20 2.29 5.04 -4.75
N SER A 21 3.43 4.39 -4.82
CA SER A 21 3.61 3.15 -5.58
C SER A 21 3.21 1.97 -4.69
N ILE A 22 2.42 1.04 -5.24
CA ILE A 22 2.02 -0.20 -4.56
C ILE A 22 2.53 -1.36 -5.38
N THR A 23 3.36 -2.21 -4.76
CA THR A 23 3.89 -3.42 -5.37
C THR A 23 3.40 -4.63 -4.59
N SER A 24 3.12 -5.73 -5.29
CA SER A 24 2.65 -6.99 -4.69
C SER A 24 3.45 -8.15 -5.28
N ILE A 25 4.08 -8.95 -4.43
CA ILE A 25 4.90 -10.10 -4.80
C ILE A 25 4.18 -11.36 -4.31
N PRO A 26 3.57 -12.15 -5.20
CA PRO A 26 2.88 -13.38 -4.80
C PRO A 26 3.87 -14.40 -4.22
N LEU A 27 3.53 -14.96 -3.06
CA LEU A 27 4.33 -15.98 -2.37
C LEU A 27 3.78 -17.39 -2.57
N SER A 28 2.46 -17.50 -2.70
CA SER A 28 1.81 -18.73 -3.14
C SER A 28 1.91 -18.84 -4.66
N GLY A 29 1.80 -20.05 -5.23
CA GLY A 29 1.78 -20.26 -6.68
C GLY A 29 0.61 -19.53 -7.37
N PRO A 30 0.22 -19.87 -8.62
CA PRO A 30 -0.88 -19.20 -9.32
C PRO A 30 -2.27 -19.54 -8.73
N LYS A 31 -2.45 -19.31 -7.43
CA LYS A 31 -3.72 -19.35 -6.72
C LYS A 31 -4.33 -17.96 -6.79
N TYR A 32 -5.49 -17.87 -7.40
CA TYR A 32 -6.29 -16.66 -7.41
C TYR A 32 -7.36 -16.79 -6.33
N TYR A 33 -7.38 -15.85 -5.38
CA TYR A 33 -8.44 -15.75 -4.39
C TYR A 33 -9.43 -14.68 -4.84
N PRO A 34 -10.75 -14.87 -4.65
CA PRO A 34 -11.72 -13.84 -4.95
C PRO A 34 -11.47 -12.62 -4.06
N PRO A 35 -11.67 -11.39 -4.57
CA PRO A 35 -11.53 -10.19 -3.75
C PRO A 35 -12.38 -10.23 -2.49
N THR A 36 -11.86 -9.69 -1.40
CA THR A 36 -12.52 -9.65 -0.09
C THR A 36 -12.96 -8.23 0.25
N GLU A 37 -14.00 -8.09 1.07
CA GLU A 37 -14.45 -6.78 1.56
C GLU A 37 -13.74 -6.35 2.83
N ASN A 38 -13.32 -7.33 3.64
CA ASN A 38 -12.73 -7.14 4.97
C ASN A 38 -11.33 -7.75 5.00
N VAL A 39 -10.39 -6.97 5.51
CA VAL A 39 -9.00 -7.37 5.73
C VAL A 39 -8.66 -6.97 7.16
N ALA A 40 -8.34 -7.95 8.00
CA ALA A 40 -7.84 -7.69 9.34
C ALA A 40 -6.38 -7.21 9.29
N VAL A 41 -5.97 -6.44 10.27
CA VAL A 41 -4.60 -5.91 10.38
C VAL A 41 -4.00 -6.41 11.66
N PHE A 42 -2.86 -7.08 11.57
CA PHE A 42 -2.11 -7.61 12.69
C PHE A 42 -0.73 -6.95 12.75
N GLU A 43 -0.26 -6.65 13.96
CA GLU A 43 1.09 -6.13 14.18
C GLU A 43 2.11 -7.28 14.25
N ASP A 44 1.71 -8.42 14.78
CA ASP A 44 2.56 -9.59 14.97
C ASP A 44 1.87 -10.87 14.45
N GLU A 45 2.66 -11.83 13.97
CA GLU A 45 2.19 -13.16 13.57
C GLU A 45 1.62 -13.96 14.75
N ASN A 46 2.11 -13.70 15.96
CA ASN A 46 1.69 -14.36 17.19
C ASN A 46 0.28 -13.98 17.65
N ASP A 47 -0.29 -12.88 17.13
CA ASP A 47 -1.66 -12.45 17.42
C ASP A 47 -2.71 -13.28 16.65
N ILE A 48 -2.27 -14.21 15.80
CA ILE A 48 -3.12 -14.97 14.90
C ILE A 48 -3.28 -16.40 15.40
N ASP A 49 -4.41 -16.67 16.05
CA ASP A 49 -4.74 -18.00 16.60
C ASP A 49 -5.16 -19.04 15.54
N LYS A 50 -5.31 -18.63 14.28
CA LYS A 50 -5.84 -19.48 13.20
C LYS A 50 -4.73 -19.90 12.24
N PRO A 51 -4.76 -21.12 11.70
CA PRO A 51 -3.82 -21.50 10.64
C PRO A 51 -4.03 -20.63 9.40
N TYR A 52 -2.94 -20.16 8.81
CA TYR A 52 -2.97 -19.33 7.60
C TYR A 52 -1.91 -19.75 6.58
N GLU A 53 -2.03 -19.23 5.36
CA GLU A 53 -0.99 -19.24 4.34
C GLU A 53 -0.64 -17.82 3.92
N LYS A 54 0.66 -17.54 3.74
CA LYS A 54 1.15 -16.28 3.20
C LYS A 54 0.94 -16.28 1.69
N ILE A 55 0.14 -15.35 1.19
CA ILE A 55 -0.25 -15.31 -0.24
C ILE A 55 0.52 -14.27 -1.03
N SER A 56 0.90 -13.15 -0.41
CA SER A 56 1.63 -12.08 -1.08
C SER A 56 2.36 -11.18 -0.09
N ILE A 57 3.49 -10.60 -0.51
CA ILE A 57 4.12 -9.46 0.16
C ILE A 57 3.67 -8.20 -0.57
N ILE A 58 3.12 -7.23 0.17
CA ILE A 58 2.68 -5.96 -0.39
C ILE A 58 3.55 -4.85 0.18
N THR A 59 4.09 -4.02 -0.70
CA THR A 59 4.92 -2.87 -0.34
C THR A 59 4.26 -1.60 -0.85
N ALA A 60 4.09 -0.62 0.03
CA ALA A 60 3.72 0.74 -0.31
C ALA A 60 4.95 1.63 -0.20
N GLU A 61 5.27 2.36 -1.26
CA GLU A 61 6.43 3.24 -1.33
C GLU A 61 6.00 4.64 -1.76
N THR A 62 6.56 5.65 -1.12
CA THR A 62 6.40 7.05 -1.51
C THR A 62 7.66 7.50 -2.23
N GLY A 63 7.50 8.30 -3.30
CA GLY A 63 8.63 9.01 -3.88
C GLY A 63 9.17 10.10 -2.95
N ASP A 64 10.05 10.97 -3.48
CA ASP A 64 10.72 12.09 -2.77
C ASP A 64 9.76 13.23 -2.30
N GLY A 65 8.47 12.94 -2.14
CA GLY A 65 7.43 13.90 -1.78
C GLY A 65 7.02 13.78 -0.32
N MET A 66 7.11 14.89 0.41
CA MET A 66 6.83 15.01 1.85
C MET A 66 5.34 14.91 2.23
N PHE A 67 4.44 14.55 1.31
CA PHE A 67 2.98 14.78 1.45
C PHE A 67 2.12 13.53 1.66
N VAL A 68 2.68 12.32 1.57
CA VAL A 68 1.92 11.08 1.80
C VAL A 68 1.97 10.71 3.28
N GLY A 69 0.81 10.62 3.92
CA GLY A 69 0.69 10.13 5.30
C GLY A 69 0.58 8.60 5.39
N ASP A 70 0.96 8.06 6.55
CA ASP A 70 0.90 6.63 6.91
C ASP A 70 -0.49 6.05 6.65
N SER A 71 -1.53 6.80 6.99
CA SER A 71 -2.92 6.40 6.79
C SER A 71 -3.28 6.19 5.32
N GLU A 72 -2.72 6.99 4.40
CA GLU A 72 -2.97 6.83 2.96
C GLU A 72 -2.23 5.58 2.43
N MET A 73 -1.00 5.36 2.87
CA MET A 73 -0.23 4.15 2.52
C MET A 73 -0.95 2.90 3.03
N MET A 74 -1.38 2.91 4.30
CA MET A 74 -2.18 1.85 4.90
C MET A 74 -3.45 1.57 4.12
N TYR A 75 -4.20 2.61 3.76
CA TYR A 75 -5.42 2.46 2.97
C TYR A 75 -5.16 1.77 1.63
N LYS A 76 -4.09 2.15 0.94
CA LYS A 76 -3.70 1.53 -0.34
C LYS A 76 -3.22 0.08 -0.16
N LEU A 77 -2.48 -0.22 0.90
CA LEU A 77 -2.10 -1.60 1.25
C LEU A 77 -3.32 -2.48 1.50
N ILE A 78 -4.27 -2.01 2.30
CA ILE A 78 -5.52 -2.71 2.60
C ILE A 78 -6.34 -2.89 1.32
N THR A 79 -6.45 -1.84 0.49
CA THR A 79 -7.15 -1.93 -0.80
C THR A 79 -6.53 -3.00 -1.68
N LYS A 80 -5.19 -3.05 -1.74
CA LYS A 80 -4.50 -4.08 -2.52
C LYS A 80 -4.70 -5.48 -1.94
N ALA A 81 -4.67 -5.61 -0.62
CA ALA A 81 -4.95 -6.86 0.08
C ALA A 81 -6.37 -7.39 -0.23
N LYS A 82 -7.36 -6.49 -0.30
CA LYS A 82 -8.73 -6.81 -0.73
C LYS A 82 -8.76 -7.32 -2.16
N GLU A 83 -8.07 -6.65 -3.09
CA GLU A 83 -8.01 -7.05 -4.50
C GLU A 83 -7.42 -8.45 -4.71
N ILE A 84 -6.43 -8.84 -3.89
CA ILE A 84 -5.79 -10.15 -3.97
C ILE A 84 -6.53 -11.24 -3.15
N GLY A 85 -7.63 -10.88 -2.48
CA GLY A 85 -8.46 -11.80 -1.72
C GLY A 85 -7.89 -12.23 -0.36
N ALA A 86 -7.02 -11.40 0.23
CA ALA A 86 -6.47 -11.64 1.56
C ALA A 86 -7.55 -11.52 2.64
N ASP A 87 -7.42 -12.30 3.71
CA ASP A 87 -8.27 -12.16 4.90
C ASP A 87 -7.63 -11.22 5.93
N ALA A 88 -6.30 -11.13 5.91
CA ALA A 88 -5.56 -10.23 6.78
C ALA A 88 -4.21 -9.80 6.19
N ILE A 89 -3.63 -8.75 6.77
CA ILE A 89 -2.26 -8.31 6.57
C ILE A 89 -1.52 -8.29 7.90
N ILE A 90 -0.23 -8.62 7.87
CA ILE A 90 0.68 -8.57 9.01
C ILE A 90 1.75 -7.52 8.72
N PHE A 91 2.02 -6.64 9.68
CA PHE A 91 3.12 -5.67 9.59
C PHE A 91 4.48 -6.37 9.64
N GLU A 92 5.35 -6.08 8.66
CA GLU A 92 6.75 -6.57 8.70
C GLU A 92 7.70 -5.45 9.08
N GLU A 93 7.73 -4.38 8.27
CA GLU A 93 8.70 -3.31 8.42
C GLU A 93 8.18 -1.98 7.88
N GLN A 94 8.58 -0.91 8.55
CA GLN A 94 8.43 0.45 8.07
C GLN A 94 9.80 1.09 7.94
N LEU A 95 10.25 1.28 6.71
CA LEU A 95 11.52 1.90 6.40
C LEU A 95 11.30 3.38 6.11
N ARG A 96 12.07 4.23 6.78
CA ARG A 96 12.10 5.67 6.52
C ARG A 96 13.52 6.06 6.17
N SER A 97 13.74 6.40 4.91
CA SER A 97 15.03 6.88 4.43
C SER A 97 15.02 8.40 4.51
N SER A 98 15.72 8.95 5.52
CA SER A 98 15.89 10.39 5.70
C SER A 98 17.26 10.81 5.15
N GLY A 99 17.26 11.38 3.95
CA GLY A 99 18.43 11.99 3.33
C GLY A 99 18.29 13.52 3.28
N TYR A 100 19.42 14.23 3.13
CA TYR A 100 19.47 15.70 3.07
C TYR A 100 18.61 16.34 1.96
N MET A 101 18.10 15.55 0.99
CA MET A 101 17.25 16.01 -0.11
C MET A 101 15.96 15.20 -0.31
N SER A 102 15.72 14.12 0.43
CA SER A 102 14.52 13.27 0.25
C SER A 102 14.14 12.52 1.54
N ASP A 103 12.84 12.49 1.85
CA ASP A 103 12.22 11.64 2.89
C ASP A 103 11.39 10.58 2.15
N ALA A 104 12.02 9.46 1.82
CA ALA A 104 11.34 8.34 1.17
C ALA A 104 10.83 7.38 2.24
N LYS A 105 9.57 6.98 2.13
CA LYS A 105 8.91 6.09 3.06
C LYS A 105 8.45 4.81 2.38
N SER A 106 8.72 3.69 3.01
CA SER A 106 8.23 2.38 2.59
C SER A 106 7.57 1.66 3.76
N ILE A 107 6.41 1.07 3.51
CA ILE A 107 5.70 0.20 4.44
C ILE A 107 5.52 -1.14 3.75
N ARG A 108 5.92 -2.21 4.43
CA ARG A 108 5.81 -3.56 3.94
C ARG A 108 4.95 -4.41 4.86
N VAL A 109 4.03 -5.14 4.25
CA VAL A 109 3.11 -6.04 4.93
C VAL A 109 3.04 -7.38 4.22
N THR A 110 2.77 -8.43 4.97
CA THR A 110 2.49 -9.76 4.42
C THR A 110 0.99 -10.01 4.44
N ALA A 111 0.42 -10.25 3.27
CA ALA A 111 -0.97 -10.64 3.12
C ALA A 111 -1.15 -12.15 3.31
N ILE A 112 -2.16 -12.53 4.07
CA ILE A 112 -2.45 -13.90 4.42
C ILE A 112 -3.89 -14.31 4.09
N LYS A 113 -4.08 -15.60 3.90
CA LYS A 113 -5.38 -16.26 3.79
C LYS A 113 -5.53 -17.26 4.93
N PHE A 114 -6.65 -17.24 5.62
CA PHE A 114 -6.92 -18.26 6.63
C PHE A 114 -7.20 -19.61 5.95
N LYS A 115 -6.67 -20.68 6.54
CA LYS A 115 -7.02 -22.03 6.12
C LYS A 115 -8.33 -22.42 6.79
N GLU A 116 -9.26 -22.94 6.02
CA GLU A 116 -10.47 -23.58 6.53
C GLU A 116 -10.15 -24.89 7.26
#